data_AF-A0A0F9P1P3-F1
#
_entry.id   AF-A0A0F9P1P3-F1
#
_cell.length_a   1.000
_cell.length_b   1.000
_cell.length_c   1.000
_cell.angle_alpha   90.00
_cell.angle_beta   90.00
_cell.angle_gamma   90.00
#
_symmetry.space_group_name_H-M   'P 1'
#
loop_
_entity.id
_entity.type
_entity.pdbx_description
1 polymer ?
#
loop_
_entity_poly.entity_id
_entity_poly.type
_entity_poly.pdbx_seq_one_letter_code
_entity_poly.pdbx_strand_id
1 'polypeptide(L)'
;MTDATQAVTEEKAKPEGQPKVAPEAEAGGSDAQEKSLDELLAEGEETFKEKSKPEDEPEKEDEKKDDTGLERRIETLEKDRIKERVDKGVAEAVKTIRESNEALENVSDLLVEGYLYKKAEDPRFMLAFNNRGTDPNAWNGILKAAGKEFSALVAEIPNPELSASRQAAQAASRGVSTESPPEEKVDSNKMTDAQFAAHLKGLDRA
;
A
#
# COMPACT_ATOMS: atom_id res chain seq x y z
N MET A 1 -15.45 40.00 -46.60
CA MET A 1 -16.63 40.89 -46.52
C MET A 1 -17.67 40.12 -45.72
N THR A 2 -18.07 40.45 -44.50
CA THR A 2 -17.93 41.64 -43.66
C THR A 2 -18.11 41.19 -42.20
N ASP A 3 -17.30 41.78 -41.34
CA ASP A 3 -17.44 41.89 -39.89
C ASP A 3 -18.77 42.56 -39.51
N ALA A 4 -19.37 42.19 -38.35
CA ALA A 4 -20.24 43.09 -37.59
C ALA A 4 -20.50 42.56 -36.16
N THR A 5 -19.73 43.14 -35.24
CA THR A 5 -19.89 43.21 -33.78
C THR A 5 -21.11 44.03 -33.34
N GLN A 6 -21.73 43.70 -32.20
CA GLN A 6 -22.40 44.61 -31.21
C GLN A 6 -22.73 43.73 -29.98
N ALA A 7 -22.17 43.87 -28.77
CA ALA A 7 -21.85 44.97 -27.84
C ALA A 7 -23.06 45.50 -27.02
N VAL A 8 -23.07 45.12 -25.71
CA VAL A 8 -23.22 45.95 -24.48
C VAL A 8 -24.57 46.71 -24.30
N THR A 9 -25.29 46.66 -23.16
CA THR A 9 -24.99 47.37 -21.89
C THR A 9 -25.96 46.98 -20.75
N GLU A 10 -25.44 47.06 -19.52
CA GLU A 10 -26.09 46.96 -18.20
C GLU A 10 -27.29 47.90 -17.97
N GLU A 11 -28.22 47.52 -17.07
CA GLU A 11 -28.65 48.44 -16.00
C GLU A 11 -29.11 47.68 -14.74
N LYS A 12 -28.78 48.28 -13.60
CA LYS A 12 -28.74 47.76 -12.23
C LYS A 12 -29.77 48.54 -11.40
N ALA A 13 -30.63 47.86 -10.64
CA ALA A 13 -31.34 48.50 -9.53
C ALA A 13 -31.66 47.50 -8.40
N LYS A 14 -31.37 47.99 -7.20
CA LYS A 14 -31.28 47.41 -5.86
C LYS A 14 -32.67 47.28 -5.21
N PRO A 15 -32.84 46.54 -4.09
CA PRO A 15 -32.75 47.27 -2.82
C PRO A 15 -31.97 46.56 -1.69
N GLU A 16 -31.29 47.40 -0.90
CA GLU A 16 -30.83 47.20 0.49
C GLU A 16 -32.03 46.93 1.43
N GLY A 17 -31.91 46.27 2.58
CA GLY A 17 -30.71 46.13 3.41
C GLY A 17 -30.78 45.04 4.49
N GLN A 18 -29.61 44.89 5.10
CA GLN A 18 -29.09 43.87 6.05
C GLN A 18 -29.65 44.02 7.49
N PRO A 19 -29.12 43.35 8.55
CA PRO A 19 -28.22 42.19 8.64
C PRO A 19 -28.69 41.11 9.64
N LYS A 20 -28.34 39.83 9.42
CA LYS A 20 -28.17 38.89 10.56
C LYS A 20 -27.20 37.75 10.23
N VAL A 21 -25.97 37.96 10.72
CA VAL A 21 -24.99 36.98 11.23
C VAL A 21 -24.56 35.84 10.29
N ALA A 22 -23.27 35.89 9.92
CA ALA A 22 -22.53 34.81 9.30
C ALA A 22 -22.57 33.53 10.15
N PRO A 23 -22.66 32.33 9.56
CA PRO A 23 -21.93 31.20 10.10
C PRO A 23 -20.47 31.35 9.65
N GLU A 24 -19.60 31.41 10.65
CA GLU A 24 -18.17 31.32 10.54
C GLU A 24 -17.75 30.22 9.57
N ALA A 25 -16.72 30.54 8.81
CA ALA A 25 -15.80 29.55 8.29
C ALA A 25 -15.23 28.77 9.48
N GLU A 26 -15.83 27.63 9.80
CA GLU A 26 -15.11 26.56 10.49
C GLU A 26 -14.09 26.02 9.48
N ALA A 27 -12.86 26.51 9.65
CA ALA A 27 -11.68 25.75 9.34
C ALA A 27 -11.70 24.45 10.15
N GLY A 28 -12.43 23.46 9.67
CA GLY A 28 -12.41 22.09 10.17
C GLY A 28 -11.13 21.40 9.75
N GLY A 29 -10.05 21.69 10.47
CA GLY A 29 -8.90 20.79 10.53
C GLY A 29 -9.26 19.56 11.35
N SER A 30 -8.75 18.41 10.89
CA SER A 30 -8.75 17.07 11.50
C SER A 30 -9.99 16.19 11.38
N ASP A 31 -9.71 14.91 11.08
CA ASP A 31 -10.55 13.71 11.23
C ASP A 31 -11.35 13.19 10.03
N ALA A 32 -10.79 13.31 8.81
CA ALA A 32 -10.82 12.16 7.90
C ALA A 32 -9.63 11.25 8.26
N GLN A 33 -9.67 10.62 9.45
CA GLN A 33 -8.71 9.57 9.76
C GLN A 33 -8.92 8.46 8.73
N GLU A 34 -7.92 8.26 7.87
CA GLU A 34 -7.86 7.09 7.02
C GLU A 34 -7.85 5.87 7.95
N LYS A 35 -9.04 5.28 8.18
CA LYS A 35 -9.21 4.15 9.09
C LYS A 35 -8.19 3.07 8.76
N SER A 36 -7.52 2.56 9.79
CA SER A 36 -6.53 1.51 9.61
C SER A 36 -7.20 0.21 9.14
N LEU A 37 -6.42 -0.71 8.55
CA LEU A 37 -6.96 -2.02 8.15
C LEU A 37 -7.62 -2.74 9.33
N ASP A 38 -7.02 -2.66 10.53
CA ASP A 38 -7.56 -3.32 11.72
C ASP A 38 -8.90 -2.69 12.16
N GLU A 39 -9.03 -1.37 12.09
CA GLU A 39 -10.30 -0.67 12.35
C GLU A 39 -11.38 -1.04 11.34
N LEU A 40 -11.04 -1.13 10.05
CA LEU A 40 -11.98 -1.54 9.01
C LEU A 40 -12.39 -3.01 9.14
N LEU A 41 -11.48 -3.87 9.58
CA LEU A 41 -11.80 -5.27 9.86
C LEU A 41 -12.73 -5.38 11.09
N ALA A 42 -12.52 -4.56 12.12
CA ALA A 42 -13.38 -4.52 13.29
C ALA A 42 -14.80 -3.98 12.97
N GLU A 43 -14.89 -2.88 12.23
CA GLU A 43 -16.17 -2.32 11.75
C GLU A 43 -16.89 -3.29 10.79
N GLY A 44 -16.11 -3.95 9.93
CA GLY A 44 -16.60 -5.04 9.10
C GLY A 44 -17.24 -6.14 9.94
N GLU A 45 -16.56 -6.60 10.99
CA GLU A 45 -17.07 -7.67 11.85
C GLU A 45 -18.44 -7.33 12.47
N GLU A 46 -18.65 -6.10 12.93
CA GLU A 46 -19.95 -5.65 13.45
C GLU A 46 -21.02 -5.56 12.35
N THR A 47 -20.70 -4.93 11.23
CA THR A 47 -21.64 -4.75 10.10
C THR A 47 -22.00 -6.08 9.43
N PHE A 48 -21.06 -7.02 9.32
CA PHE A 48 -21.29 -8.36 8.78
C PHE A 48 -22.13 -9.22 9.71
N LYS A 49 -21.96 -9.09 11.04
CA LYS A 49 -22.80 -9.79 12.01
C LYS A 49 -24.24 -9.29 11.98
N GLU A 50 -24.46 -8.00 11.79
CA GLU A 50 -25.81 -7.41 11.74
C GLU A 50 -26.57 -7.80 10.46
N LYS A 51 -25.87 -7.91 9.32
CA LYS A 51 -26.48 -8.27 8.03
C LYS A 51 -26.65 -9.78 7.80
N SER A 52 -26.03 -10.64 8.60
CA SER A 52 -26.01 -12.10 8.39
C SER A 52 -27.06 -12.89 9.19
N LYS A 53 -28.22 -12.29 9.50
CA LYS A 53 -29.31 -13.01 10.15
C LYS A 53 -29.83 -14.13 9.19
N PRO A 54 -29.75 -15.42 9.56
CA PRO A 54 -30.11 -16.50 8.65
C PRO A 54 -31.62 -16.69 8.60
N GLU A 55 -32.17 -16.80 7.39
CA GLU A 55 -33.53 -17.23 7.09
C GLU A 55 -33.48 -18.71 6.66
N ASP A 56 -34.21 -19.52 7.43
CA ASP A 56 -34.62 -20.92 7.29
C ASP A 56 -33.60 -22.07 7.15
N GLU A 57 -33.61 -22.93 8.18
CA GLU A 57 -33.16 -24.32 8.16
C GLU A 57 -34.05 -25.18 7.23
N PRO A 58 -33.47 -26.02 6.37
CA PRO A 58 -34.15 -27.24 5.93
C PRO A 58 -33.81 -28.41 6.86
N GLU A 59 -34.86 -29.05 7.35
CA GLU A 59 -34.86 -30.30 8.11
C GLU A 59 -34.01 -31.39 7.43
N LYS A 60 -33.22 -32.10 8.24
CA LYS A 60 -32.49 -33.31 7.82
C LYS A 60 -33.42 -34.50 7.87
N GLU A 61 -33.72 -35.09 6.71
CA GLU A 61 -34.19 -36.48 6.62
C GLU A 61 -33.00 -37.43 6.41
N ASP A 62 -32.89 -38.40 7.33
CA ASP A 62 -31.98 -39.54 7.27
C ASP A 62 -32.37 -40.48 6.13
N GLU A 63 -31.53 -40.62 5.09
CA GLU A 63 -31.48 -41.86 4.29
C GLU A 63 -30.03 -42.30 4.08
N LYS A 64 -29.66 -43.41 4.75
CA LYS A 64 -28.46 -44.17 4.44
C LYS A 64 -28.65 -44.88 3.09
N LYS A 65 -27.86 -44.51 2.09
CA LYS A 65 -27.53 -45.38 0.95
C LYS A 65 -26.02 -45.31 0.70
N ASP A 66 -25.39 -46.48 0.65
CA ASP A 66 -23.98 -46.67 0.33
C ASP A 66 -23.69 -46.24 -1.12
N ASP A 67 -23.59 -44.93 -1.36
CA ASP A 67 -23.39 -44.35 -2.69
C ASP A 67 -22.11 -43.52 -2.75
N THR A 68 -21.02 -44.14 -2.29
CA THR A 68 -19.68 -43.53 -2.19
C THR A 68 -19.17 -42.91 -3.50
N GLY A 69 -19.72 -43.29 -4.66
CA GLY A 69 -19.40 -42.71 -5.95
C GLY A 69 -20.15 -41.40 -6.25
N LEU A 70 -21.44 -41.33 -5.91
CA LEU A 70 -22.25 -40.12 -6.07
C LEU A 70 -21.86 -39.05 -5.04
N GLU A 71 -21.61 -39.45 -3.79
CA GLU A 71 -21.13 -38.56 -2.72
C GLU A 71 -19.80 -37.90 -3.10
N ARG A 72 -18.81 -38.68 -3.58
CA ARG A 72 -17.53 -38.13 -4.06
C ARG A 72 -17.69 -37.17 -5.23
N ARG A 73 -18.64 -37.45 -6.14
CA ARG A 73 -18.87 -36.60 -7.31
C ARG A 73 -19.53 -35.29 -6.91
N ILE A 74 -20.46 -35.32 -5.94
CA ILE A 74 -21.05 -34.11 -5.34
C ILE A 74 -19.98 -33.31 -4.63
N GLU A 75 -19.17 -33.94 -3.76
CA GLU A 75 -18.08 -33.28 -3.03
C GLU A 75 -17.07 -32.61 -3.98
N THR A 76 -16.72 -33.27 -5.09
CA THR A 76 -15.81 -32.72 -6.10
C THR A 76 -16.43 -31.50 -6.78
N LEU A 77 -17.69 -31.57 -7.20
CA LEU A 77 -18.39 -30.45 -7.83
C LEU A 77 -18.55 -29.25 -6.90
N GLU A 78 -18.80 -29.50 -5.61
CA GLU A 78 -18.86 -28.44 -4.59
C GLU A 78 -17.50 -27.78 -4.39
N LYS A 79 -16.44 -28.58 -4.27
CA LYS A 79 -15.06 -28.08 -4.18
C LYS A 79 -14.69 -27.24 -5.40
N ASP A 80 -15.02 -27.69 -6.61
CA ASP A 80 -14.72 -26.97 -7.85
C ASP A 80 -15.47 -25.63 -7.89
N ARG A 81 -16.75 -25.59 -7.51
CA ARG A 81 -17.54 -24.35 -7.45
C ARG A 81 -17.03 -23.38 -6.40
N ILE A 82 -16.64 -23.88 -5.24
CA ILE A 82 -16.05 -23.07 -4.16
C ILE A 82 -14.74 -22.49 -4.65
N LYS A 83 -13.87 -23.34 -5.24
CA LYS A 83 -12.58 -22.92 -5.79
C LYS A 83 -12.75 -21.84 -6.85
N GLU A 84 -13.63 -22.04 -7.83
CA GLU A 84 -13.87 -21.03 -8.88
C GLU A 84 -14.36 -19.69 -8.31
N ARG A 85 -15.24 -19.74 -7.30
CA ARG A 85 -15.73 -18.53 -6.61
C ARG A 85 -14.63 -17.83 -5.83
N VAL A 86 -13.75 -18.58 -5.18
CA VAL A 86 -12.59 -18.05 -4.45
C VAL A 86 -11.61 -17.43 -5.44
N ASP A 87 -11.20 -18.16 -6.48
CA ASP A 87 -10.25 -17.72 -7.50
C ASP A 87 -10.72 -16.42 -8.16
N LYS A 88 -12.01 -16.32 -8.53
CA LYS A 88 -12.60 -15.07 -9.05
C LYS A 88 -12.54 -13.93 -8.04
N GLY A 89 -12.91 -14.19 -6.79
CA GLY A 89 -12.88 -13.17 -5.73
C GLY A 89 -11.46 -12.67 -5.43
N VAL A 90 -10.46 -13.57 -5.48
CA VAL A 90 -9.05 -13.22 -5.30
C VAL A 90 -8.56 -12.39 -6.49
N ALA A 91 -8.86 -12.80 -7.73
CA ALA A 91 -8.46 -12.05 -8.92
C ALA A 91 -9.04 -10.62 -8.93
N GLU A 92 -10.30 -10.45 -8.53
CA GLU A 92 -10.94 -9.14 -8.37
C GLU A 92 -10.28 -8.31 -7.26
N ALA A 93 -9.93 -8.94 -6.14
CA ALA A 93 -9.22 -8.28 -5.05
C ALA A 93 -7.81 -7.81 -5.45
N VAL A 94 -7.05 -8.65 -6.16
CA VAL A 94 -5.74 -8.32 -6.72
C VAL A 94 -5.83 -7.10 -7.63
N LYS A 95 -6.79 -7.13 -8.57
CA LYS A 95 -7.05 -6.01 -9.48
C LYS A 95 -7.36 -4.72 -8.72
N THR A 96 -8.27 -4.80 -7.75
CA THR A 96 -8.67 -3.63 -6.94
C THR A 96 -7.50 -3.04 -6.16
N ILE A 97 -6.66 -3.88 -5.57
CA ILE A 97 -5.48 -3.43 -4.82
C ILE A 97 -4.50 -2.69 -5.72
N ARG A 98 -4.19 -3.24 -6.90
CA ARG A 98 -3.28 -2.60 -7.88
C ARG A 98 -3.84 -1.29 -8.42
N GLU A 99 -5.12 -1.25 -8.78
CA GLU A 99 -5.77 -0.04 -9.29
C GLU A 99 -5.92 1.05 -8.22
N SER A 100 -5.98 0.66 -6.94
CA SER A 100 -6.12 1.61 -5.83
C SER A 100 -4.81 2.30 -5.42
N ASN A 101 -3.66 1.81 -5.88
CA ASN A 101 -2.36 2.29 -5.43
C ASN A 101 -1.32 2.24 -6.57
N GLU A 102 -0.90 3.42 -7.04
CA GLU A 102 0.07 3.58 -8.13
C GLU A 102 1.40 2.87 -7.85
N ALA A 103 1.83 2.79 -6.59
CA ALA A 103 3.06 2.10 -6.21
C ALA A 103 3.00 0.58 -6.46
N LEU A 104 1.78 0.03 -6.56
CA LEU A 104 1.54 -1.39 -6.79
C LEU A 104 1.21 -1.73 -8.25
N GLU A 105 1.13 -0.73 -9.14
CA GLU A 105 0.75 -0.94 -10.54
C GLU A 105 1.71 -1.92 -11.24
N ASN A 106 3.00 -1.86 -10.93
CA ASN A 106 4.04 -2.71 -11.52
C ASN A 106 4.36 -3.97 -10.70
N VAL A 107 3.65 -4.19 -9.60
CA VAL A 107 3.87 -5.39 -8.77
C VAL A 107 3.19 -6.59 -9.42
N SER A 108 3.89 -7.73 -9.43
CA SER A 108 3.36 -8.99 -9.96
C SER A 108 2.11 -9.42 -9.20
N ASP A 109 1.09 -9.90 -9.93
CA ASP A 109 -0.14 -10.43 -9.36
C ASP A 109 0.15 -11.53 -8.32
N LEU A 110 1.16 -12.37 -8.57
CA LEU A 110 1.56 -13.45 -7.66
C LEU A 110 2.02 -12.94 -6.28
N LEU A 111 2.60 -11.74 -6.20
CA LEU A 111 2.99 -11.14 -4.92
C LEU A 111 1.77 -10.59 -4.18
N VAL A 112 0.84 -9.97 -4.90
CA VAL A 112 -0.42 -9.47 -4.32
C VAL A 112 -1.28 -10.64 -3.84
N GLU A 113 -1.38 -11.71 -4.62
CA GLU A 113 -2.03 -12.96 -4.24
C GLU A 113 -1.38 -13.55 -2.98
N GLY A 114 -0.05 -13.68 -2.96
CA GLY A 114 0.68 -14.17 -1.79
C GLY A 114 0.41 -13.34 -0.53
N TYR A 115 0.32 -12.02 -0.67
CA TYR A 115 -0.05 -11.12 0.43
C TYR A 115 -1.49 -11.35 0.89
N LEU A 116 -2.45 -11.50 -0.03
CA LEU A 116 -3.84 -11.80 0.31
C LEU A 116 -3.97 -13.16 1.00
N TYR A 117 -3.21 -14.17 0.57
CA TYR A 117 -3.14 -15.46 1.26
C TYR A 117 -2.60 -15.31 2.68
N LYS A 118 -1.61 -14.43 2.91
CA LYS A 118 -1.14 -14.12 4.26
C LYS A 118 -2.22 -13.43 5.10
N LYS A 119 -2.99 -12.52 4.51
CA LYS A 119 -4.12 -11.85 5.18
C LYS A 119 -5.29 -12.79 5.45
N ALA A 120 -5.47 -13.83 4.66
CA ALA A 120 -6.47 -14.87 4.90
C ALA A 120 -6.22 -15.69 6.19
N GLU A 121 -5.02 -15.60 6.79
CA GLU A 121 -4.79 -16.15 8.14
C GLU A 121 -5.57 -15.39 9.22
N ASP A 122 -6.00 -14.15 8.96
CA ASP A 122 -6.87 -13.37 9.84
C ASP A 122 -8.34 -13.79 9.66
N PRO A 123 -9.00 -14.30 10.71
CA PRO A 123 -10.41 -14.68 10.65
C PRO A 123 -11.35 -13.54 10.22
N ARG A 124 -11.02 -12.29 10.57
CA ARG A 124 -11.82 -11.11 10.22
C ARG A 124 -11.76 -10.84 8.72
N PHE A 125 -10.57 -10.99 8.14
CA PHE A 125 -10.37 -10.84 6.70
C PHE A 125 -11.14 -11.92 5.92
N MET A 126 -11.13 -13.17 6.42
CA MET A 126 -11.93 -14.26 5.85
C MET A 126 -13.43 -14.02 5.97
N LEU A 127 -13.89 -13.49 7.11
CA LEU A 127 -15.29 -13.10 7.28
C LEU A 127 -15.69 -12.01 6.27
N ALA A 128 -14.85 -10.99 6.10
CA ALA A 128 -15.08 -9.93 5.13
C ALA A 128 -15.09 -10.46 3.69
N PHE A 129 -14.16 -11.35 3.34
CA PHE A 129 -14.12 -11.99 2.02
C PHE A 129 -15.38 -12.82 1.73
N ASN A 130 -15.87 -13.57 2.71
CA ASN A 130 -17.10 -14.37 2.57
C ASN A 130 -18.33 -13.48 2.42
N ASN A 131 -18.35 -12.31 3.06
CA ASN A 131 -19.46 -11.36 3.02
C ASN A 131 -19.32 -10.25 1.97
N ARG A 132 -18.32 -10.33 1.09
CA ARG A 132 -18.03 -9.30 0.08
C ARG A 132 -19.21 -8.97 -0.85
N GLY A 133 -20.09 -9.95 -1.09
CA GLY A 133 -21.30 -9.75 -1.90
C GLY A 133 -22.40 -8.97 -1.17
N THR A 134 -22.42 -9.05 0.17
CA THR A 134 -23.42 -8.41 1.04
C THR A 134 -23.05 -6.96 1.32
N ASP A 135 -21.76 -6.65 1.48
CA ASP A 135 -21.26 -5.29 1.63
C ASP A 135 -20.02 -5.04 0.77
N PRO A 136 -20.20 -4.73 -0.54
CA PRO A 136 -19.09 -4.51 -1.45
C PRO A 136 -18.31 -3.23 -1.10
N ASN A 137 -18.95 -2.23 -0.47
CA ASN A 137 -18.28 -0.99 -0.10
C ASN A 137 -17.33 -1.20 1.07
N ALA A 138 -17.76 -1.93 2.11
CA ALA A 138 -16.90 -2.31 3.22
C ALA A 138 -15.72 -3.16 2.72
N TRP A 139 -15.99 -4.14 1.84
CA TRP A 139 -14.95 -4.97 1.24
C TRP A 139 -13.93 -4.15 0.44
N ASN A 140 -14.38 -3.21 -0.39
CA ASN A 140 -13.49 -2.33 -1.13
C ASN A 140 -12.67 -1.41 -0.22
N GLY A 141 -13.23 -0.97 0.92
CA GLY A 141 -12.50 -0.24 1.95
C GLY A 141 -11.34 -1.07 2.52
N ILE A 142 -11.63 -2.32 2.89
CA ILE A 142 -10.63 -3.28 3.40
C ILE A 142 -9.53 -3.51 2.36
N LEU A 143 -9.88 -3.70 1.09
CA LEU A 143 -8.90 -3.89 0.01
C LEU A 143 -8.00 -2.67 -0.19
N LYS A 144 -8.55 -1.45 -0.11
CA LYS A 144 -7.75 -0.22 -0.19
C LYS A 144 -6.77 -0.10 0.97
N ALA A 145 -7.21 -0.40 2.19
CA ALA A 145 -6.34 -0.39 3.36
C ALA A 145 -5.25 -1.47 3.28
N ALA A 146 -5.60 -2.68 2.83
CA ALA A 146 -4.66 -3.75 2.56
C ALA A 146 -3.64 -3.35 1.47
N GLY A 147 -4.08 -2.67 0.42
CA GLY A 147 -3.20 -2.12 -0.62
C GLY A 147 -2.23 -1.05 -0.10
N LYS A 148 -2.68 -0.18 0.81
CA LYS A 148 -1.79 0.80 1.49
C LYS A 148 -0.72 0.11 2.32
N GLU A 149 -1.11 -0.84 3.16
CA GLU A 149 -0.18 -1.61 3.98
C GLU A 149 0.82 -2.39 3.11
N PHE A 150 0.34 -3.05 2.06
CA PHE A 150 1.20 -3.77 1.12
C PHE A 150 2.17 -2.84 0.38
N SER A 151 1.74 -1.65 -0.03
CA SER A 151 2.63 -0.67 -0.66
C SER A 151 3.74 -0.19 0.26
N ALA A 152 3.46 -0.05 1.56
CA ALA A 152 4.48 0.27 2.56
C ALA A 152 5.51 -0.86 2.66
N LEU A 153 5.05 -2.12 2.71
CA LEU A 153 5.95 -3.29 2.70
C LEU A 153 6.81 -3.36 1.43
N VAL A 154 6.22 -3.14 0.26
CA VAL A 154 6.97 -3.14 -1.01
C VAL A 154 7.98 -2.00 -1.06
N ALA A 155 7.64 -0.82 -0.53
CA ALA A 155 8.55 0.33 -0.46
C ALA A 155 9.76 0.09 0.46
N GLU A 156 9.62 -0.78 1.47
CA GLU A 156 10.72 -1.18 2.36
C GLU A 156 11.70 -2.17 1.69
N ILE A 157 11.27 -2.89 0.65
CA ILE A 157 12.14 -3.82 -0.07
C ILE A 157 13.22 -3.00 -0.80
N PRO A 158 14.51 -3.16 -0.46
CA PRO A 158 15.57 -2.40 -1.10
C PRO A 158 15.60 -2.71 -2.59
N ASN A 159 15.25 -1.73 -3.43
CA ASN A 159 15.34 -1.92 -4.87
C ASN A 159 16.84 -2.01 -5.24
N PRO A 160 17.33 -3.16 -5.74
CA PRO A 160 18.75 -3.38 -5.95
C PRO A 160 19.37 -2.32 -6.87
N GLU A 161 18.64 -1.82 -7.87
CA GLU A 161 19.14 -0.77 -8.77
C GLU A 161 19.28 0.60 -8.09
N LEU A 162 18.33 0.97 -7.21
CA LEU A 162 18.42 2.20 -6.42
C LEU A 162 19.49 2.09 -5.33
N SER A 163 19.67 0.90 -4.77
CA SER A 163 20.70 0.64 -3.78
C SER A 163 22.11 0.73 -4.39
N ALA A 164 22.31 0.19 -5.60
CA ALA A 164 23.55 0.29 -6.35
C ALA A 164 23.85 1.73 -6.75
N SER A 165 22.83 2.49 -7.18
CA SER A 165 22.96 3.91 -7.52
C SER A 165 23.31 4.77 -6.31
N ARG A 166 22.68 4.53 -5.15
CA ARG A 166 23.06 5.20 -3.89
C ARG A 166 24.47 4.83 -3.44
N GLN A 167 24.86 3.56 -3.56
CA GLN A 167 26.19 3.11 -3.20
C GLN A 167 27.26 3.70 -4.13
N ALA A 168 26.97 3.80 -5.42
CA ALA A 168 27.83 4.46 -6.40
C ALA A 168 27.93 5.98 -6.16
N ALA A 169 26.81 6.65 -5.86
CA ALA A 169 26.81 8.07 -5.51
C ALA A 169 27.59 8.33 -4.20
N GLN A 170 27.45 7.46 -3.21
CA GLN A 170 28.20 7.55 -1.96
C GLN A 170 29.70 7.24 -2.14
N ALA A 171 30.04 6.31 -3.04
CA ALA A 171 31.43 6.04 -3.42
C ALA A 171 32.03 7.22 -4.18
N ALA A 172 31.27 7.83 -5.09
CA ALA A 172 31.67 9.03 -5.82
C ALA A 172 31.83 10.23 -4.87
N SER A 173 30.93 10.43 -3.90
CA SER A 173 31.07 11.51 -2.92
C SER A 173 32.29 11.33 -2.01
N ARG A 174 32.66 10.08 -1.70
CA ARG A 174 33.92 9.78 -0.99
C ARG A 174 35.14 9.97 -1.88
N GLY A 175 35.05 9.64 -3.17
CA GLY A 175 36.13 9.82 -4.15
C GLY A 175 36.38 11.28 -4.55
N VAL A 176 35.38 12.15 -4.42
CA VAL A 176 35.46 13.60 -4.65
C VAL A 176 35.79 14.35 -3.34
N SER A 177 36.24 13.65 -2.29
CA SER A 177 36.82 14.35 -1.16
C SER A 177 38.14 15.01 -1.59
N THR A 178 38.14 16.34 -1.67
CA THR A 178 39.35 17.16 -1.81
C THR A 178 40.14 17.28 -0.50
N GLU A 179 39.70 16.58 0.54
CA GLU A 179 40.42 16.47 1.80
C GLU A 179 41.65 15.60 1.54
N SER A 180 42.80 16.24 1.34
CA SER A 180 44.08 15.56 1.29
C SER A 180 44.19 14.65 2.51
N PRO A 181 44.72 13.41 2.35
CA PRO A 181 44.98 12.53 3.50
C PRO A 181 45.64 13.36 4.59
N PRO A 182 45.16 13.31 5.84
CA PRO A 182 45.72 14.11 6.91
C PRO A 182 47.23 13.89 6.87
N GLU A 183 48.00 14.95 6.63
CA GLU A 183 49.45 14.88 6.64
C GLU A 183 49.82 14.23 7.96
N GLU A 184 50.24 12.97 7.88
CA GLU A 184 50.61 12.19 9.04
C GLU A 184 51.86 12.90 9.55
N LYS A 185 51.69 13.76 10.55
CA LYS A 185 52.77 14.45 11.22
C LYS A 185 53.62 13.37 11.85
N VAL A 186 54.60 12.93 11.08
CA VAL A 186 55.63 12.00 11.50
C VAL A 186 56.26 12.61 12.74
N ASP A 187 55.96 12.02 13.90
CA ASP A 187 56.53 12.44 15.17
C ASP A 187 57.97 11.93 15.21
N SER A 188 58.88 12.76 14.71
CA SER A 188 60.31 12.45 14.55
C SER A 188 60.96 11.99 15.85
N ASN A 189 60.37 12.31 17.00
CA ASN A 189 60.86 11.92 18.33
C ASN A 189 60.57 10.45 18.69
N LYS A 190 59.70 9.78 17.94
CA LYS A 190 59.33 8.37 18.16
C LYS A 190 59.97 7.42 17.15
N MET A 191 60.70 7.94 16.17
CA MET A 191 61.38 7.13 15.17
C MET A 191 62.75 6.69 15.67
N THR A 192 63.13 5.46 15.35
CA THR A 192 64.51 5.00 15.55
C THR A 192 65.45 5.66 14.54
N ASP A 193 66.74 5.78 14.86
CA ASP A 193 67.73 6.41 13.97
C ASP A 193 67.73 5.83 12.54
N ALA A 194 67.49 4.51 12.41
CA ALA A 194 67.39 3.84 11.13
C ALA A 194 66.15 4.27 10.32
N GLN A 195 65.02 4.48 10.99
CA GLN A 195 63.78 4.97 10.37
C GLN A 195 63.90 6.45 9.99
N PHE A 196 64.55 7.26 10.82
CA PHE A 196 64.80 8.67 10.54
C PHE A 196 65.72 8.88 9.34
N ALA A 197 66.82 8.10 9.24
CA ALA A 197 67.72 8.15 8.10
C ALA A 197 67.04 7.73 6.78
N ALA A 198 66.15 6.74 6.82
CA ALA A 198 65.34 6.33 5.68
C ALA A 198 64.34 7.41 5.26
N HIS A 199 63.70 8.08 6.24
CA HIS A 199 62.77 9.17 6.02
C HIS A 199 63.45 10.39 5.35
N LEU A 200 64.63 10.78 5.83
CA LEU A 200 65.44 11.85 5.21
C LEU A 200 65.82 11.53 3.76
N LYS A 201 66.20 10.28 3.48
CA LYS A 201 66.58 9.85 2.12
C LYS A 201 65.41 9.82 1.14
N GLY A 202 64.18 9.69 1.65
CA GLY A 202 62.94 9.80 0.86
C GLY A 202 62.60 11.24 0.49
N LEU A 203 62.87 12.20 1.38
CA LEU A 203 62.66 13.63 1.17
C LEU A 203 63.62 14.23 0.13
N ASP A 204 64.88 13.79 0.10
CA ASP A 204 65.88 14.25 -0.89
C ASP A 204 65.61 13.79 -2.35
N ARG A 205 64.62 12.91 -2.56
CA ARG A 205 64.25 12.37 -3.89
C ARG A 205 62.95 12.91 -4.46
N ALA A 206 62.20 13.69 -3.68
CA ALA A 206 60.97 14.37 -4.11
C ALA A 206 61.31 15.81 -4.53
#